data_AF-A0A955DS28-F1
#
_entry.id   AF-A0A955DS28-F1
#
_cell.length_a   1.000
_cell.length_b   1.000
_cell.length_c   1.000
_cell.angle_alpha   90.00
_cell.angle_beta   90.00
_cell.angle_gamma   90.00
#
_symmetry.space_group_name_H-M   'P 1'
#
loop_
_entity.id
_entity.type
_entity.pdbx_description
1 polymer ?
#
loop_
_entity_poly.entity_id
_entity_poly.type
_entity_poly.pdbx_seq_one_letter_code
_entity_poly.pdbx_strand_id
1 'polypeptide(L)'
;HVRTFAPDDEVMNGLARLCLGRTLLRDEILDEADAVLREAWGIFERTPPPNRDDVLTLASALADCAEARGFEAEAERWRQVAKE
;
A
#
# COMPACT_ATOMS: atom_id res chain seq x y z
N HIS A 1 14.91 16.54 -18.19
CA HIS A 1 15.66 16.23 -16.95
C HIS A 1 14.96 15.05 -16.30
N VAL A 2 15.45 13.83 -16.55
CA VAL A 2 14.91 12.63 -15.89
C VAL A 2 15.50 12.64 -14.49
N ARG A 3 14.70 12.99 -13.49
CA ARG A 3 15.09 12.98 -12.08
C ARG A 3 15.11 11.51 -11.67
N THR A 4 16.25 10.86 -11.81
CA THR A 4 16.48 9.54 -11.23
C THR A 4 16.55 9.73 -9.72
N PHE A 5 15.43 9.48 -9.04
CA PHE A 5 15.38 9.40 -7.59
C PHE A 5 16.26 8.21 -7.16
N ALA A 6 17.00 8.35 -6.07
CA ALA A 6 17.73 7.21 -5.51
C ALA A 6 16.70 6.13 -5.09
N PRO A 7 17.04 4.83 -5.12
CA PRO A 7 16.14 3.77 -4.67
C PRO A 7 15.50 4.05 -3.30
N ASP A 8 16.28 4.66 -2.39
CA ASP A 8 15.82 5.06 -1.06
C ASP A 8 14.72 6.13 -1.08
N ASP A 9 14.77 7.08 -2.02
CA ASP A 9 13.74 8.11 -2.18
C ASP A 9 12.41 7.51 -2.64
N GLU A 10 12.45 6.46 -3.47
CA GLU A 10 11.26 5.75 -3.91
C GLU A 10 10.65 4.93 -2.77
N VAL A 11 11.46 4.20 -1.99
CA VAL A 11 10.98 3.47 -0.81
C VAL A 11 10.33 4.41 0.20
N MET A 12 10.97 5.53 0.52
CA MET A 12 10.41 6.53 1.44
C MET A 12 9.09 7.10 0.91
N ASN A 13 8.96 7.23 -0.41
CA ASN A 13 7.71 7.65 -1.03
C ASN A 13 6.59 6.60 -0.90
N GLY A 14 6.92 5.32 -1.10
CA GLY A 14 5.99 4.21 -0.84
C GLY A 14 5.51 4.18 0.61
N LEU A 15 6.42 4.38 1.57
CA LEU A 15 6.10 4.45 3.00
C LEU A 15 5.21 5.65 3.36
N ALA A 16 5.51 6.83 2.80
CA ALA A 16 4.68 8.01 3.00
C ALA A 16 3.25 7.78 2.49
N ARG A 17 3.10 7.13 1.34
CA ARG A 17 1.80 6.74 0.77
C ARG A 17 1.09 5.71 1.64
N LEU A 18 1.78 4.69 2.14
CA LEU A 18 1.20 3.73 3.09
C LEU A 18 0.60 4.45 4.31
N CYS A 19 1.34 5.38 4.92
CA CYS A 19 0.87 6.16 6.06
C CYS A 19 -0.35 7.04 5.72
N LEU A 20 -0.34 7.66 4.53
CA LEU A 20 -1.47 8.47 4.06
C LEU A 20 -2.70 7.59 3.81
N GLY A 21 -2.54 6.47 3.11
CA GLY A 21 -3.63 5.52 2.83
C GLY A 21 -4.30 5.01 4.11
N ARG A 22 -3.51 4.70 5.15
CA ARG A 22 -4.05 4.32 6.47
C ARG A 22 -4.83 5.45 7.16
N THR A 23 -4.40 6.69 6.98
CA THR A 23 -5.09 7.86 7.52
C THR A 23 -6.42 8.06 6.81
N LEU A 24 -6.43 7.97 5.48
CA LEU A 24 -7.65 8.04 4.67
C LEU A 24 -8.64 6.92 5.01
N LEU A 25 -8.14 5.70 5.24
CA LEU A 25 -8.96 4.56 5.66
C LEU A 25 -9.64 4.82 7.00
N ARG A 26 -8.92 5.36 7.99
CA ARG A 26 -9.48 5.73 9.29
C ARG A 26 -10.56 6.82 9.17
N ASP A 27 -10.38 7.73 8.23
CA ASP A 27 -11.31 8.82 7.97
C ASP A 27 -12.47 8.40 7.04
N GLU A 28 -12.57 7.10 6.72
CA GLU A 28 -13.57 6.47 5.84
C GLU A 28 -13.57 7.03 4.40
N ILE A 29 -12.46 7.61 3.97
CA ILE A 29 -12.24 8.12 2.60
C ILE A 29 -11.69 6.97 1.75
N LEU A 30 -12.56 6.00 1.46
CA LEU A 30 -12.14 4.67 1.00
C LEU A 30 -11.60 4.63 -0.44
N ASP A 31 -12.13 5.44 -1.35
CA ASP A 31 -11.69 5.43 -2.75
C ASP A 31 -10.29 6.03 -2.90
N GLU A 32 -10.01 7.13 -2.20
CA GLU A 32 -8.68 7.73 -2.14
C GLU A 32 -7.69 6.85 -1.37
N ALA A 33 -8.13 6.20 -0.29
CA ALA A 33 -7.29 5.25 0.44
C ALA A 33 -6.80 4.12 -0.49
N ASP A 34 -7.72 3.49 -1.22
CA ASP A 34 -7.43 2.42 -2.17
C ASP A 34 -6.45 2.86 -3.27
N ALA A 35 -6.68 4.03 -3.86
CA ALA A 35 -5.79 4.58 -4.89
C ALA A 35 -4.37 4.79 -4.36
N VAL A 36 -4.24 5.42 -3.19
CA VAL A 36 -2.93 5.71 -2.57
C VAL A 36 -2.20 4.43 -2.16
N LEU A 37 -2.91 3.46 -1.58
CA LEU A 37 -2.32 2.18 -1.18
C LEU A 37 -1.85 1.36 -2.38
N ARG A 38 -2.59 1.35 -3.49
CA ARG A 38 -2.15 0.68 -4.73
C ARG A 38 -0.95 1.38 -5.38
N GLU A 39 -0.86 2.71 -5.30
CA GLU A 39 0.36 3.43 -5.71
C GLU A 39 1.58 3.02 -4.86
N ALA A 40 1.40 2.89 -3.54
CA ALA A 40 2.46 2.39 -2.66
C ALA A 40 2.88 0.96 -3.05
N TRP A 41 1.93 0.10 -3.41
CA TRP A 41 2.20 -1.28 -3.81
C TRP A 41 3.04 -1.32 -5.07
N GLY A 42 2.66 -0.54 -6.09
CA GLY A 42 3.43 -0.46 -7.33
C GLY A 42 4.84 0.12 -7.15
N ILE A 43 5.08 0.93 -6.11
CA ILE A 43 6.44 1.37 -5.75
C ILE A 43 7.22 0.20 -5.15
N PHE A 44 6.69 -0.45 -4.12
CA PHE A 44 7.37 -1.57 -3.46
C PHE A 44 7.61 -2.77 -4.39
N GLU A 45 6.77 -3.00 -5.40
CA GLU A 45 7.02 -4.04 -6.42
C GLU A 45 8.21 -3.71 -7.33
N ARG A 46 8.50 -2.43 -7.57
CA ARG A 46 9.52 -1.98 -8.54
C ARG A 46 10.86 -1.65 -7.90
N THR A 47 10.88 -1.40 -6.60
CA THR A 47 12.10 -1.05 -5.87
C THR A 47 12.59 -2.26 -5.08
N PRO A 48 13.81 -2.77 -5.29
CA PRO A 48 14.39 -3.80 -4.43
C PRO A 48 15.38 -3.22 -3.39
N PRO A 49 15.43 -3.69 -2.13
CA PRO A 49 14.46 -4.51 -1.39
C PRO A 49 13.65 -3.66 -0.38
N PRO A 50 12.30 -3.56 -0.47
CA PRO A 50 11.50 -3.06 0.63
C PRO A 50 11.64 -4.02 1.81
N ASN A 51 11.55 -3.49 3.03
CA ASN A 51 11.46 -4.35 4.19
C ASN A 51 10.19 -5.21 4.06
N ARG A 52 10.32 -6.51 4.32
CA ARG A 52 9.21 -7.45 4.28
C ARG A 52 8.03 -6.98 5.15
N ASP A 53 8.34 -6.40 6.31
CA ASP A 53 7.31 -5.90 7.24
C ASP A 53 6.47 -4.75 6.63
N ASP A 54 7.07 -3.92 5.79
CA ASP A 54 6.36 -2.81 5.13
C ASP A 54 5.41 -3.33 4.05
N VAL A 55 5.82 -4.37 3.31
CA VAL A 55 4.99 -5.05 2.31
C VAL A 55 3.79 -5.73 2.98
N LEU A 56 4.00 -6.42 4.10
CA LEU A 56 2.92 -7.07 4.87
C LEU A 56 1.96 -6.05 5.49
N THR A 57 2.49 -4.93 5.99
CA THR A 57 1.68 -3.83 6.52
C THR A 57 0.82 -3.20 5.42
N LEU A 58 1.40 -3.00 4.22
CA LEU A 58 0.67 -2.48 3.08
C LEU A 58 -0.41 -3.44 2.58
N ALA A 59 -0.10 -4.74 2.51
CA ALA A 59 -1.09 -5.76 2.14
C ALA A 59 -2.25 -5.81 3.14
N SER A 60 -1.97 -5.71 4.44
CA SER A 60 -3.01 -5.62 5.48
C SER A 60 -3.90 -4.38 5.28
N ALA A 61 -3.30 -3.22 5.01
CA ALA A 61 -4.06 -1.99 4.77
C ALA A 61 -4.95 -2.06 3.52
N LEU A 62 -4.49 -2.74 2.45
CA LEU A 62 -5.30 -2.99 1.25
C LEU A 62 -6.45 -3.97 1.53
N ALA A 63 -6.24 -4.97 2.38
CA ALA A 63 -7.29 -5.87 2.81
C ALA A 63 -8.39 -5.13 3.59
N ASP A 64 -7.99 -4.32 4.58
CA ASP A 64 -8.92 -3.53 5.39
C ASP A 64 -9.71 -2.53 4.52
N CYS A 65 -9.04 -1.90 3.54
CA CYS A 65 -9.70 -0.99 2.61
C CYS A 65 -10.70 -1.70 1.69
N ALA A 66 -10.37 -2.90 1.21
CA ALA A 66 -11.28 -3.69 0.40
C ALA A 66 -12.50 -4.18 1.21
N GLU A 67 -12.29 -4.58 2.47
CA GLU A 67 -13.36 -4.95 3.39
C GLU A 67 -14.31 -3.78 3.67
N ALA A 68 -13.77 -2.59 3.98
CA ALA A 68 -14.57 -1.39 4.21
C ALA A 68 -15.42 -0.97 2.99
N ARG A 69 -14.94 -1.28 1.77
CA ARG A 69 -15.68 -1.04 0.51
C ARG A 69 -16.65 -2.15 0.14
N GLY A 70 -16.68 -3.26 0.88
CA GLY A 70 -17.52 -4.42 0.62
C GLY A 70 -16.99 -5.37 -0.47
N PHE A 71 -15.71 -5.27 -0.85
CA PHE A 71 -15.06 -6.12 -1.85
C PHE A 71 -14.35 -7.32 -1.20
N GLU A 72 -15.12 -8.25 -0.64
CA GLU A 72 -14.61 -9.41 0.11
C GLU A 72 -13.60 -10.29 -0.65
N ALA A 73 -13.82 -10.51 -1.94
CA ALA A 73 -12.91 -11.31 -2.76
C ALA A 73 -11.52 -10.65 -2.91
N GLU A 74 -11.49 -9.32 -2.97
CA GLU A 74 -10.24 -8.56 -3.02
C GLU A 74 -9.58 -8.52 -1.64
N ALA A 75 -10.36 -8.33 -0.57
CA ALA A 75 -9.86 -8.35 0.79
C ALA A 75 -9.14 -9.66 1.10
N GLU A 76 -9.73 -10.81 0.76
CA GLU A 76 -9.10 -12.10 1.00
C GLU A 76 -7.80 -12.28 0.20
N ARG A 77 -7.75 -11.79 -1.04
CA ARG A 77 -6.53 -11.81 -1.83
C ARG A 77 -5.40 -11.07 -1.12
N TRP A 78 -5.67 -9.88 -0.59
CA TRP A 78 -4.68 -9.10 0.14
C TRP A 78 -4.32 -9.71 1.50
N ARG A 79 -5.27 -10.35 2.19
CA ARG A 79 -4.99 -11.10 3.42
C ARG A 79 -4.06 -12.29 3.19
N GLN A 80 -4.13 -12.95 2.03
CA GLN A 80 -3.19 -14.02 1.70
C GLN A 80 -1.77 -13.47 1.58
N VAL A 81 -1.61 -12.35 0.87
CA VAL A 81 -0.31 -11.65 0.75
C VAL A 81 0.21 -11.18 2.12
N ALA A 82 -0.66 -10.70 3.00
CA ALA A 82 -0.28 -10.28 4.35
C ALA A 82 0.14 -11.42 5.30
N LYS A 83 -0.08 -12.68 4.92
CA LYS A 83 0.29 -13.87 5.71
C LYS A 83 1.62 -14.51 5.27
N GLU A 84 2.13 -14.14 4.10
CA GLU A 84 3.30 -14.78 3.47
C GLU A 84 4.64 -14.39 4.05
#